data_AF-A0A4R5MCG3-F1
#
_entry.id   AF-A0A4R5MCG3-F1
#
_cell.length_a   1.000
_cell.length_b   1.000
_cell.length_c   1.000
_cell.angle_alpha   90.00
_cell.angle_beta   90.00
_cell.angle_gamma   90.00
#
_symmetry.space_group_name_H-M   'P 1'
#
loop_
_entity.id
_entity.type
_entity.pdbx_description
1 polymer ?
#
loop_
_entity_poly.entity_id
_entity_poly.type
_entity_poly.pdbx_seq_one_letter_code
_entity_poly.pdbx_strand_id
1 'polypeptide(L)'
;MRKVVIALIAIASAYFYFTHHSDSKAYDCVRRLSPDGLHVAEECTLDWDHGDNPKYVGRVYDTSGKLILRRTFHTPSPEITWAGNHLLFSNGGGDDDFVVFPLSLYDRINAAYWRLTQW
;
A
#
# COMPACT_ATOMS: atom_id res chain seq x y z
N MET A 1 -24.77 -3.40 -25.46
CA MET A 1 -24.35 -2.49 -24.36
C MET A 1 -24.64 -3.04 -22.97
N ARG A 2 -25.87 -3.48 -22.63
CA ARG A 2 -26.20 -3.99 -21.27
C ARG A 2 -25.30 -5.14 -20.78
N LYS A 3 -24.97 -6.11 -21.64
CA LYS A 3 -24.06 -7.23 -21.30
C LYS A 3 -22.63 -6.77 -21.00
N VAL A 4 -22.14 -5.75 -21.71
CA VAL A 4 -20.81 -5.16 -21.49
C VAL A 4 -20.78 -4.41 -20.16
N VAL A 5 -21.82 -3.63 -19.86
CA VAL A 5 -21.95 -2.93 -18.56
C VAL A 5 -21.97 -3.93 -17.41
N ILE A 6 -22.74 -5.02 -17.52
CA ILE A 6 -22.79 -6.07 -16.48
C ILE A 6 -21.41 -6.72 -16.30
N ALA A 7 -20.70 -7.03 -17.39
CA ALA A 7 -19.36 -7.61 -17.30
C ALA A 7 -18.38 -6.66 -16.61
N LEU A 8 -18.40 -5.36 -16.94
CA LEU A 8 -17.55 -4.36 -16.29
C LEU A 8 -17.85 -4.23 -14.79
N ILE A 9 -19.13 -4.21 -14.40
CA ILE A 9 -19.53 -4.19 -13.00
C ILE A 9 -19.04 -5.45 -12.28
N ALA A 10 -19.22 -6.63 -12.87
CA ALA A 10 -18.78 -7.88 -12.27
C ALA A 10 -17.26 -7.93 -12.07
N ILE A 11 -16.48 -7.47 -13.06
CA ILE A 11 -15.02 -7.38 -12.97
C ILE A 11 -14.61 -6.39 -11.88
N ALA A 12 -15.22 -5.21 -11.84
CA ALA A 12 -14.94 -4.23 -10.80
C ALA A 12 -15.24 -4.81 -9.42
N SER A 13 -16.43 -5.37 -9.19
CA SER A 13 -16.82 -5.98 -7.92
C SER A 13 -15.91 -7.12 -7.49
N ALA A 14 -15.49 -7.98 -8.42
CA ALA A 14 -14.53 -9.04 -8.13
C ALA A 14 -13.17 -8.46 -7.70
N TYR A 15 -12.67 -7.45 -8.42
CA TYR A 15 -11.43 -6.75 -8.07
C TYR A 15 -11.51 -6.11 -6.67
N PHE A 16 -12.63 -5.43 -6.35
CA PHE A 16 -12.87 -4.89 -5.02
C PHE A 16 -12.84 -6.00 -3.95
N TYR A 17 -13.56 -7.09 -4.18
CA TYR A 17 -13.62 -8.20 -3.22
C TYR A 17 -12.22 -8.77 -2.94
N PHE A 18 -11.45 -9.10 -3.97
CA PHE A 18 -10.13 -9.70 -3.79
C PHE A 18 -9.12 -8.76 -3.12
N THR A 19 -9.08 -7.49 -3.51
CA THR A 19 -8.13 -6.53 -2.95
C THR A 19 -8.45 -6.21 -1.49
N HIS A 20 -9.72 -5.97 -1.15
CA HIS A 20 -10.13 -5.71 0.24
C HIS A 20 -9.97 -6.95 1.14
N HIS A 21 -10.27 -8.14 0.63
CA HIS A 21 -10.10 -9.38 1.39
C HIS A 21 -8.63 -9.69 1.68
N SER A 22 -7.72 -9.38 0.75
CA SER A 22 -6.28 -9.49 0.98
C SER A 22 -5.84 -8.52 2.09
N ASP A 23 -6.30 -7.26 2.05
CA ASP A 23 -5.95 -6.25 3.05
C ASP A 23 -6.54 -6.50 4.43
N SER A 24 -7.73 -7.09 4.54
CA SER A 24 -8.34 -7.43 5.83
C SER A 24 -7.57 -8.51 6.58
N LYS A 25 -6.69 -9.23 5.87
CA LYS A 25 -5.79 -10.23 6.44
C LYS A 25 -4.42 -9.66 6.77
N ALA A 26 -4.18 -8.36 6.60
CA ALA A 26 -2.89 -7.75 6.91
C ALA A 26 -2.48 -8.01 8.37
N TYR A 27 -1.25 -8.45 8.60
CA TYR A 27 -0.71 -8.79 9.91
C TYR A 27 0.77 -8.39 10.02
N ASP A 28 1.36 -8.56 11.21
CA ASP A 28 2.76 -8.23 11.52
C ASP A 28 3.18 -6.82 11.08
N CYS A 29 2.36 -5.83 11.46
CA CYS A 29 2.58 -4.45 11.05
C CYS A 29 3.74 -3.80 11.82
N VAL A 30 4.68 -3.20 11.10
CA VAL A 30 5.76 -2.36 11.64
C VAL A 30 5.49 -0.90 11.29
N ARG A 31 5.73 0.01 12.23
CA ARG A 31 5.58 1.45 12.03
C ARG A 31 6.87 2.20 12.30
N ARG A 32 7.16 3.20 11.47
CA ARG A 32 8.27 4.15 11.67
C ARG A 32 7.83 5.57 11.37
N LEU A 33 8.14 6.47 12.29
CA LEU A 33 7.98 7.90 12.10
C LEU A 33 9.04 8.41 11.12
N SER A 34 8.68 9.35 10.25
CA SER A 34 9.63 10.06 9.41
C SER A 34 10.59 10.91 10.26
N PRO A 35 11.81 11.21 9.77
CA PRO A 35 12.78 12.02 10.51
C PRO A 35 12.28 13.43 10.86
N ASP A 36 11.37 13.98 10.07
CA ASP A 36 10.73 15.29 10.29
C ASP A 36 9.52 15.23 11.23
N GLY A 37 9.08 14.03 11.63
CA GLY A 37 7.91 13.81 12.50
C GLY A 37 6.56 14.09 11.84
N LEU A 38 6.51 14.37 10.53
CA LEU A 38 5.28 14.76 9.82
C LEU A 38 4.49 13.56 9.27
N HIS A 39 5.14 12.41 9.15
CA HIS A 39 4.57 11.23 8.51
C HIS A 39 4.86 9.96 9.31
N VAL A 40 3.93 9.03 9.28
CA VAL A 40 4.11 7.68 9.83
C VAL A 40 4.02 6.69 8.68
N ALA A 41 5.10 5.98 8.41
CA ALA A 41 5.08 4.83 7.53
C ALA A 41 4.67 3.59 8.32
N GLU A 42 3.81 2.79 7.72
CA GLU A 42 3.40 1.48 8.20
C GLU A 42 3.64 0.48 7.08
N GLU A 43 4.13 -0.69 7.45
CA GLU A 43 4.29 -1.83 6.59
C GLU A 43 3.59 -3.00 7.25
N CYS A 44 2.78 -3.75 6.51
CA CYS A 44 2.14 -4.97 7.00
C CYS A 44 2.27 -6.09 5.97
N THR A 45 2.39 -7.32 6.45
CA THR A 45 2.35 -8.53 5.64
C THR A 45 0.92 -8.81 5.18
N LEU A 46 0.70 -9.02 3.89
CA LEU A 46 -0.61 -9.37 3.32
C LEU A 46 -0.77 -10.87 3.09
N ASP A 47 0.26 -11.49 2.54
CA ASP A 47 0.28 -12.92 2.22
C ASP A 47 1.72 -13.41 2.34
N TRP A 48 1.95 -14.36 3.23
CA TRP A 48 3.22 -15.05 3.36
C TRP A 48 3.00 -16.49 2.94
N ASP A 49 3.41 -16.81 1.72
CA ASP A 49 3.27 -18.15 1.13
C ASP A 49 4.43 -19.08 1.48
N HIS A 50 5.28 -18.70 2.45
CA HIS A 50 6.57 -19.36 2.75
C HIS A 50 7.53 -19.43 1.56
N GLY A 51 7.28 -18.65 0.49
CA GLY A 51 8.20 -18.46 -0.60
C GLY A 51 9.21 -17.34 -0.33
N ASP A 52 10.11 -17.13 -1.28
CA ASP A 52 11.20 -16.14 -1.18
C ASP A 52 10.73 -14.70 -1.51
N ASN A 53 9.45 -14.49 -1.83
CA ASN A 53 8.96 -13.17 -2.25
C ASN A 53 7.54 -12.83 -1.71
N PRO A 54 7.40 -12.73 -0.37
CA PRO A 54 6.14 -12.45 0.29
C PRO A 54 5.55 -11.09 -0.09
N LYS A 55 4.24 -10.97 0.07
CA LYS A 55 3.48 -9.78 -0.31
C LYS A 55 3.21 -8.88 0.89
N TYR A 56 3.45 -7.59 0.71
CA TYR A 56 3.25 -6.57 1.74
C TYR A 56 2.37 -5.43 1.24
N VAL A 57 1.91 -4.64 2.21
CA VAL A 57 1.29 -3.33 1.98
C VAL A 57 2.05 -2.26 2.75
N GLY A 58 2.55 -1.28 2.01
CA GLY A 58 3.16 -0.06 2.54
C GLY A 58 2.13 1.05 2.58
N ARG A 59 2.01 1.72 3.71
CA ARG A 59 1.06 2.82 3.96
C ARG A 59 1.81 3.98 4.57
N VAL A 60 1.39 5.20 4.23
CA VAL A 60 1.86 6.41 4.91
C VAL A 60 0.67 7.22 5.37
N TYR A 61 0.77 7.67 6.62
CA TYR A 61 -0.19 8.51 7.28
C TYR A 61 0.43 9.87 7.56
N ASP A 62 -0.37 10.93 7.45
CA ASP A 62 0.02 12.22 8.04
C ASP A 62 -0.17 12.21 9.57
N THR A 63 0.23 13.30 10.23
CA THR A 63 0.10 13.45 11.70
C THR A 63 -1.34 13.41 12.20
N SER A 64 -2.35 13.62 11.34
CA SER A 64 -3.77 13.48 11.69
C SER A 64 -4.26 12.03 11.63
N GLY A 65 -3.39 11.10 11.21
CA GLY A 65 -3.75 9.69 10.98
C GLY A 65 -4.41 9.47 9.62
N LYS A 66 -4.40 10.44 8.72
CA LYS A 66 -5.01 10.30 7.39
C LYS A 66 -4.05 9.58 6.46
N LEU A 67 -4.55 8.53 5.80
CA LEU A 67 -3.84 7.79 4.77
C LEU A 67 -3.56 8.69 3.55
N ILE A 68 -2.27 8.89 3.24
CA ILE A 68 -1.79 9.70 2.11
C ILE A 68 -1.10 8.87 1.02
N LEU A 69 -0.64 7.67 1.36
CA LEU A 69 -0.04 6.70 0.44
C LEU A 69 -0.49 5.30 0.81
N ARG A 70 -0.79 4.47 -0.20
CA ARG A 70 -0.86 3.02 -0.06
C ARG A 70 -0.26 2.37 -1.31
N ARG A 71 0.63 1.41 -1.13
CA ARG A 71 1.18 0.57 -2.20
C ARG A 71 1.26 -0.87 -1.72
N THR A 72 1.13 -1.81 -2.64
CA THR A 72 1.46 -3.22 -2.38
C THR A 72 2.72 -3.55 -3.12
N PHE A 73 3.62 -4.29 -2.49
CA PHE A 73 4.91 -4.66 -3.06
C PHE A 73 5.28 -6.08 -2.62
N HIS A 74 6.30 -6.64 -3.27
CA HIS A 74 6.84 -7.95 -2.95
C HIS A 74 8.32 -7.82 -2.65
N THR A 75 8.77 -8.41 -1.55
CA THR A 75 10.20 -8.39 -1.20
C THR A 75 10.57 -9.54 -0.25
N PRO A 76 11.77 -10.12 -0.33
CA PRO A 76 12.27 -11.03 0.69
C PRO A 76 12.60 -10.32 2.01
N SER A 77 12.96 -9.03 1.97
CA SER A 77 13.48 -8.30 3.12
C SER A 77 12.75 -6.96 3.27
N PRO A 78 11.57 -6.96 3.91
CA PRO A 78 10.80 -5.75 4.11
C PRO A 78 11.49 -4.85 5.16
N GLU A 79 11.58 -3.55 4.88
CA GLU A 79 12.22 -2.58 5.77
C GLU A 79 11.75 -1.17 5.46
N ILE A 80 11.26 -0.47 6.49
CA ILE A 80 10.92 0.95 6.38
C ILE A 80 12.17 1.81 6.54
N THR A 81 12.66 2.38 5.44
CA THR A 81 13.82 3.28 5.42
C THR A 81 13.44 4.67 4.93
N TRP A 82 13.76 5.69 5.73
CA TRP A 82 13.62 7.10 5.34
C TRP A 82 14.96 7.68 4.90
N ALA A 83 15.00 8.29 3.71
CA ALA A 83 16.22 8.87 3.14
C ALA A 83 15.92 10.21 2.45
N GLY A 84 16.09 11.32 3.18
CA GLY A 84 15.76 12.66 2.67
C GLY A 84 14.27 12.78 2.34
N ASN A 85 13.94 13.00 1.07
CA ASN A 85 12.57 13.03 0.55
C ASN A 85 12.12 11.67 -0.01
N HIS A 86 12.77 10.58 0.38
CA HIS A 86 12.44 9.23 -0.08
C HIS A 86 12.01 8.34 1.08
N LEU A 87 11.12 7.41 0.78
CA LEU A 87 10.71 6.32 1.63
C LEU A 87 10.85 5.02 0.85
N LEU A 88 11.49 4.03 1.46
CA LEU A 88 11.58 2.67 0.94
C LEU A 88 10.88 1.75 1.92
N PHE A 89 10.19 0.75 1.38
CA PHE A 89 9.60 -0.33 2.15
C PHE A 89 10.38 -1.65 2.03
N SER A 90 11.53 -1.66 1.37
CA SER A 90 12.40 -2.82 1.39
C SER A 90 13.88 -2.49 1.27
N ASN A 91 14.69 -3.45 1.70
CA ASN A 91 16.14 -3.42 1.58
C ASN A 91 16.56 -4.30 0.39
N GLY A 92 16.60 -3.71 -0.80
CA GLY A 92 17.04 -4.40 -2.03
C GLY A 92 15.94 -4.89 -2.98
N GLY A 93 14.73 -4.34 -2.89
CA GLY A 93 13.61 -4.62 -3.80
C GLY A 93 13.63 -3.79 -5.10
N GLY A 94 12.60 -4.01 -5.94
CA GLY A 94 12.38 -3.27 -7.20
C GLY A 94 11.62 -1.97 -7.01
N ASP A 95 11.47 -1.18 -8.09
CA ASP A 95 10.93 0.20 -8.10
C ASP A 95 9.58 0.39 -7.37
N ASP A 96 8.81 -0.67 -7.20
CA ASP A 96 7.48 -0.73 -6.57
C ASP A 96 7.47 -0.26 -5.11
N ASP A 97 8.59 -0.48 -4.40
CA ASP A 97 8.77 -0.18 -2.98
C ASP A 97 9.29 1.24 -2.69
N PHE A 98 9.67 1.97 -3.76
CA PHE A 98 10.32 3.26 -3.69
C PHE A 98 9.32 4.41 -3.85
N VAL A 99 9.34 5.32 -2.88
CA VAL A 99 8.39 6.43 -2.78
C VAL A 99 9.18 7.73 -2.72
N VAL A 100 8.85 8.65 -3.63
CA VAL A 100 9.42 9.99 -3.70
C VAL A 100 8.41 11.00 -3.19
N PHE A 101 8.85 11.92 -2.34
CA PHE A 101 8.10 13.11 -1.92
C PHE A 101 8.49 14.33 -2.76
N PRO A 102 7.53 15.16 -3.21
CA PRO A 102 6.08 15.05 -2.98
C PRO A 102 5.43 13.88 -3.72
N LEU A 103 4.40 13.28 -3.10
CA LEU A 103 3.73 12.08 -3.62
C LEU A 103 3.15 12.31 -5.03
N SER A 104 3.25 11.27 -5.86
CA SER A 104 2.70 11.29 -7.22
C SER A 104 1.18 11.45 -7.22
N LEU A 105 0.62 11.89 -8.35
CA LEU A 105 -0.83 11.95 -8.50
C LEU A 105 -1.48 10.56 -8.34
N TYR A 106 -0.82 9.51 -8.84
CA TYR A 106 -1.25 8.13 -8.70
C TYR A 106 -1.38 7.72 -7.23
N ASP A 107 -0.35 7.99 -6.43
CA ASP A 107 -0.33 7.67 -4.99
C ASP A 107 -1.47 8.36 -4.24
N ARG A 108 -1.68 9.64 -4.54
CA ARG A 108 -2.72 10.45 -3.91
C ARG A 108 -4.13 9.94 -4.27
N ILE A 109 -4.35 9.57 -5.53
CA ILE A 109 -5.62 9.00 -5.99
C ILE A 109 -5.85 7.63 -5.36
N ASN A 110 -4.83 6.76 -5.34
CA ASN A 110 -4.95 5.44 -4.73
C ASN A 110 -5.27 5.56 -3.23
N ALA A 111 -4.54 6.40 -2.50
CA ALA A 111 -4.83 6.65 -1.08
C ALA A 111 -6.23 7.24 -0.87
N ALA A 112 -6.70 8.12 -1.75
CA ALA A 112 -8.08 8.65 -1.68
C ALA A 112 -9.13 7.56 -1.92
N TYR A 113 -8.92 6.71 -2.94
CA TYR A 113 -9.77 5.57 -3.22
C TYR A 113 -9.88 4.64 -2.01
N TRP A 114 -8.75 4.25 -1.42
CA TRP A 114 -8.74 3.36 -0.24
C TRP A 114 -9.39 3.98 1.00
N ARG A 115 -9.25 5.28 1.22
CA ARG A 115 -9.96 5.98 2.30
C ARG A 115 -11.48 5.94 2.14
N LEU A 116 -11.97 5.93 0.90
CA LEU A 116 -13.42 5.89 0.61
C LEU A 116 -13.99 4.48 0.67
N THR A 117 -13.14 3.46 0.65
CA THR A 117 -13.55 2.05 0.56
C THR A 117 -13.16 1.24 1.80
N GLN A 118 -12.63 1.86 2.85
CA GLN A 118 -12.54 1.25 4.18
C GLN A 118 -13.95 1.15 4.78
N TRP A 119 -14.51 -0.06 4.79
CA TRP A 119 -15.80 -0.42 5.40
C TRP A 119 -15.59 -1.31 6.62
#